data_AF-A0A9Q9F2F5-F1
#
_entry.id   AF-A0A9Q9F2F5-F1
#
_cell.length_a   1.000
_cell.length_b   1.000
_cell.length_c   1.000
_cell.angle_alpha   90.00
_cell.angle_beta   90.00
_cell.angle_gamma   90.00
#
_symmetry.space_group_name_H-M   'P 1'
#
loop_
_entity.id
_entity.type
_entity.pdbx_description
1 polymer ?
#
loop_
_entity_poly.entity_id
_entity_poly.type
_entity_poly.pdbx_seq_one_letter_code
_entity_poly.pdbx_strand_id
1 'polypeptide(L)'
;MKKSLLLMPALLAPIQLAISCVREETQEQKDEKLAKKYEKEYVDKQKYVFDDFEQFKMKDEYFEEQLKKDEYLWSKPDRNIKKYWLTGLFFNDFDKWYNDFQHKFNIFKKVMNKYASKEIIEYKNPNINTDPIHLYYVKEVKFDFSRGIPSQSYYMQLFNGGFERIVRLFNIPNLNLNLSVKSPIWDLFNSFNIKTYYSKINITAVYEYVYSKTIEKMRDIFSIPKPYYKNEHFMTYPAGDEQYQGKGDWKPEITFESFRGLEKSYSTNQLLRLRYKISDYSEEWNELDKDYIEQYGNCEPLKFVSYRFKIIEYDPDKPFDAEPSKVDKFVLSKHGI
;
A
#
# COMPACT_ATOMS: atom_id res chain seq x y z
N MET A 1 43.12 -35.64 84.55
CA MET A 1 43.64 -36.05 83.22
C MET A 1 43.10 -37.43 82.86
N LYS A 2 42.21 -37.53 81.87
CA LYS A 2 42.05 -38.68 80.96
C LYS A 2 41.28 -38.21 79.73
N LYS A 3 41.87 -38.51 78.57
CA LYS A 3 41.50 -38.09 77.22
C LYS A 3 40.17 -38.72 76.80
N SER A 4 39.39 -38.01 76.00
CA SER A 4 38.44 -38.62 75.07
C SER A 4 38.71 -38.04 73.68
N LEU A 5 39.20 -38.90 72.77
CA LEU A 5 39.23 -38.63 71.34
C LEU A 5 37.79 -38.72 70.82
N LEU A 6 37.30 -37.67 70.18
CA LEU A 6 36.06 -37.69 69.41
C LEU A 6 36.40 -37.47 67.93
N LEU A 7 36.03 -38.48 67.15
CA LEU A 7 36.13 -38.53 65.70
C LEU A 7 35.38 -37.36 65.03
N MET A 8 35.96 -36.85 63.95
CA MET A 8 35.27 -35.96 63.00
C MET A 8 34.19 -36.70 62.21
N PRO A 9 33.08 -36.02 61.89
CA PRO A 9 32.34 -36.24 60.66
C PRO A 9 32.66 -35.15 59.63
N ALA A 10 32.91 -35.59 58.39
CA ALA A 10 33.26 -34.79 57.24
C ALA A 10 32.19 -33.74 56.89
N LEU A 11 32.65 -32.52 56.60
CA LEU A 11 31.88 -31.45 55.97
C LEU A 11 31.51 -31.87 54.53
N LEU A 12 30.27 -32.31 54.32
CA LEU A 12 29.64 -32.32 53.00
C LEU A 12 29.30 -30.87 52.64
N ALA A 13 30.14 -30.24 51.81
CA ALA A 13 29.81 -28.96 51.21
C ALA A 13 28.62 -29.12 50.24
N PRO A 14 27.61 -28.24 50.27
CA PRO A 14 26.55 -28.27 49.27
C PRO A 14 27.12 -27.86 47.91
N ILE A 15 26.99 -28.74 46.92
CA ILE A 15 27.25 -28.44 45.52
C ILE A 15 26.26 -27.35 45.09
N GLN A 16 26.75 -26.12 44.89
CA GLN A 16 25.97 -25.09 44.22
C GLN A 16 25.82 -25.48 42.75
N LEU A 17 24.71 -26.13 42.41
CA LEU A 17 24.24 -26.23 41.04
C LEU A 17 23.89 -24.81 40.57
N ALA A 18 24.83 -24.16 39.89
CA ALA A 18 24.57 -22.94 39.14
C ALA A 18 23.61 -23.30 38.00
N ILE A 19 22.31 -23.13 38.24
CA ILE A 19 21.30 -23.11 37.18
C ILE A 19 21.61 -21.85 36.37
N SER A 20 22.18 -22.01 35.17
CA SER A 20 22.28 -20.90 34.24
C SER A 20 20.86 -20.56 33.78
N CYS A 21 20.21 -19.61 34.47
CA CYS A 21 19.03 -18.97 33.92
C CYS A 21 19.46 -18.26 32.64
N VAL A 22 19.16 -18.86 31.48
CA VAL A 22 19.23 -18.17 30.19
C VAL A 22 18.21 -17.05 30.29
N ARG A 23 18.67 -15.83 30.58
CA ARG A 23 17.81 -14.67 30.70
C ARG A 23 17.27 -14.37 29.30
N GLU A 24 15.99 -14.66 29.09
CA GLU A 24 15.31 -14.27 27.85
C GLU A 24 15.38 -12.75 27.69
N GLU A 25 15.78 -12.32 26.50
CA GLU A 25 15.90 -10.90 26.19
C GLU A 25 14.51 -10.25 26.13
N THR A 26 14.38 -9.09 26.77
CA THR A 26 13.14 -8.31 26.71
C THR A 26 12.92 -7.77 25.29
N GLN A 27 11.67 -7.45 24.95
CA GLN A 27 11.38 -6.84 23.64
C GLN A 27 12.13 -5.52 23.45
N GLU A 28 12.25 -4.71 24.50
CA GLU A 28 13.02 -3.45 24.47
C GLU A 28 14.50 -3.68 24.13
N GLN A 29 15.12 -4.72 24.69
CA GLN A 29 16.51 -5.08 24.36
C GLN A 29 16.66 -5.53 22.90
N LYS A 30 15.66 -6.27 22.37
CA LYS A 30 15.64 -6.68 20.95
C LYS A 30 15.48 -5.46 20.04
N ASP A 31 14.59 -4.53 20.40
CA ASP A 31 14.36 -3.29 19.64
C ASP A 31 15.61 -2.40 19.64
N GLU A 32 16.33 -2.28 20.77
CA GLU A 32 17.57 -1.52 20.86
C GLU A 32 18.68 -2.14 19.98
N LYS A 33 18.81 -3.47 20.01
CA LYS A 33 19.75 -4.19 19.13
C LYS A 33 19.40 -3.99 17.65
N LEU A 34 18.12 -4.06 17.31
CA LEU A 34 17.67 -3.85 15.94
C LEU A 34 17.89 -2.40 15.49
N ALA A 35 17.64 -1.41 16.37
CA ALA A 35 17.94 -0.01 16.11
C ALA A 35 19.43 0.21 15.84
N LYS A 36 20.33 -0.37 16.65
CA LYS A 36 21.78 -0.32 16.42
C LYS A 36 22.19 -0.99 15.11
N LYS A 37 21.55 -2.11 14.73
CA LYS A 37 21.75 -2.75 13.42
C LYS A 37 21.35 -1.79 12.29
N TYR A 38 20.20 -1.11 12.41
CA TYR A 38 19.71 -0.17 11.40
C TYR A 38 20.53 1.11 11.30
N GLU A 39 21.06 1.63 12.41
CA GLU A 39 22.03 2.72 12.40
C GLU A 39 23.24 2.35 11.52
N LYS A 40 23.85 1.20 11.78
CA LYS A 40 24.99 0.71 10.99
C LYS A 40 24.65 0.42 9.53
N GLU A 41 23.50 -0.19 9.27
CA GLU A 41 23.15 -0.62 7.91
C GLU A 41 22.69 0.54 7.03
N TYR A 42 21.88 1.45 7.56
CA TYR A 42 21.21 2.47 6.77
C TYR A 42 21.82 3.86 6.92
N VAL A 43 22.39 4.19 8.09
CA VAL A 43 23.00 5.49 8.34
C VAL A 43 24.49 5.47 8.01
N ASP A 44 25.27 4.58 8.64
CA ASP A 44 26.74 4.56 8.46
C ASP A 44 27.13 4.24 7.00
N LYS A 45 26.38 3.33 6.36
CA LYS A 45 26.57 2.97 4.94
C LYS A 45 25.82 3.89 3.98
N GLN A 46 25.07 4.88 4.47
CA GLN A 46 24.26 5.80 3.66
C GLN A 46 23.23 5.11 2.75
N LYS A 47 22.74 3.94 3.16
CA LYS A 47 21.71 3.16 2.46
C LYS A 47 20.34 3.54 3.01
N TYR A 48 19.74 4.65 2.56
CA TYR A 48 18.50 5.16 3.19
C TYR A 48 17.20 4.48 2.74
N VAL A 49 17.27 3.38 1.99
CA VAL A 49 16.11 2.62 1.52
C VAL A 49 15.83 1.47 2.47
N PHE A 50 14.68 1.47 3.13
CA PHE A 50 14.26 0.38 3.99
C PHE A 50 13.95 -0.87 3.16
N ASP A 51 14.68 -1.95 3.43
CA ASP A 51 14.55 -3.24 2.73
C ASP A 51 14.63 -4.47 3.66
N ASP A 52 14.66 -4.28 4.98
CA ASP A 52 14.67 -5.37 5.98
C ASP A 52 13.26 -5.95 6.22
N PHE A 53 12.67 -6.48 5.15
CA PHE A 53 11.43 -7.25 5.18
C PHE A 53 11.45 -8.31 4.08
N GLU A 54 10.78 -9.44 4.33
CA GLU A 54 10.52 -10.41 3.28
C GLU A 54 9.26 -10.00 2.51
N GLN A 55 9.25 -10.19 1.19
CA GLN A 55 8.04 -9.95 0.40
C GLN A 55 6.95 -10.94 0.81
N PHE A 56 5.73 -10.45 1.06
CA PHE A 56 4.58 -11.32 1.32
C PHE A 56 4.34 -12.21 0.10
N LYS A 57 4.37 -13.54 0.31
CA LYS A 57 4.16 -14.53 -0.75
C LYS A 57 2.70 -14.92 -0.78
N MET A 58 2.00 -14.57 -1.86
CA MET A 58 0.65 -15.09 -2.12
C MET A 58 0.72 -16.60 -2.35
N LYS A 59 -0.17 -17.34 -1.69
CA LYS A 59 -0.30 -18.79 -1.83
C LYS A 59 -1.72 -19.15 -2.27
N ASP A 60 -1.89 -20.27 -2.95
CA ASP A 60 -3.22 -20.68 -3.43
C ASP A 60 -4.20 -20.96 -2.29
N GLU A 61 -3.71 -21.45 -1.13
CA GLU A 61 -4.53 -21.75 0.05
C GLU A 61 -5.13 -20.50 0.72
N TYR A 62 -4.70 -19.31 0.30
CA TYR A 62 -5.29 -18.05 0.72
C TYR A 62 -6.61 -17.74 0.04
N PHE A 63 -6.97 -18.49 -1.00
CA PHE A 63 -8.12 -18.22 -1.84
C PHE A 63 -9.07 -19.40 -1.85
N GLU A 64 -10.33 -19.14 -1.51
CA GLU A 64 -11.41 -20.13 -1.61
C GLU A 64 -12.30 -19.77 -2.79
N GLU A 65 -12.34 -20.65 -3.81
CA GLU A 65 -13.22 -20.46 -4.96
C GLU A 65 -14.68 -20.68 -4.57
N GLN A 66 -15.52 -19.72 -4.91
CA GLN A 66 -16.95 -19.76 -4.66
C GLN A 66 -17.69 -20.10 -5.95
N LEU A 67 -18.37 -21.26 -5.96
CA LEU A 67 -19.08 -21.75 -7.15
C LEU A 67 -20.41 -21.01 -7.41
N LYS A 68 -20.93 -20.30 -6.41
CA LYS A 68 -22.16 -19.51 -6.55
C LYS A 68 -21.88 -18.26 -7.38
N LYS A 69 -22.50 -18.20 -8.55
CA LYS A 69 -22.51 -17.01 -9.41
C LYS A 69 -23.25 -15.86 -8.75
N ASP A 70 -22.85 -14.65 -9.10
CA ASP A 70 -23.48 -13.41 -8.67
C ASP A 70 -24.42 -12.94 -9.77
N GLU A 71 -25.60 -13.55 -9.84
CA GLU A 71 -26.51 -13.45 -10.99
C GLU A 71 -27.00 -12.02 -11.24
N TYR A 72 -27.05 -11.18 -10.20
CA TYR A 72 -27.48 -9.78 -10.29
C TYR A 72 -26.35 -8.82 -10.66
N LEU A 73 -25.10 -9.25 -10.55
CA LEU A 73 -23.95 -8.39 -10.80
C LEU A 73 -23.67 -8.21 -12.31
N TRP A 74 -24.01 -9.21 -13.11
CA TRP A 74 -23.63 -9.31 -14.51
C TRP A 74 -24.83 -9.14 -15.42
N SER A 75 -24.69 -8.37 -16.51
CA SER A 75 -25.75 -8.24 -17.53
C SER A 75 -25.98 -9.54 -18.30
N LYS A 76 -24.99 -10.45 -18.30
CA LYS A 76 -25.05 -11.80 -18.90
C LYS A 76 -24.54 -12.86 -17.90
N PRO A 77 -25.41 -13.68 -17.29
CA PRO A 77 -25.05 -14.60 -16.20
C PRO A 77 -24.22 -15.83 -16.65
N ASP A 78 -24.12 -16.07 -17.96
CA ASP A 78 -23.35 -17.20 -18.52
C ASP A 78 -21.83 -17.01 -18.42
N ARG A 79 -21.37 -15.85 -17.95
CA ARG A 79 -19.94 -15.57 -17.85
C ARG A 79 -19.27 -16.44 -16.77
N ASN A 80 -18.10 -16.98 -17.12
CA ASN A 80 -17.27 -17.78 -16.22
C ASN A 80 -16.23 -16.89 -15.51
N ILE A 81 -16.70 -15.94 -14.70
CA ILE A 81 -15.81 -15.14 -13.85
C ILE A 81 -15.65 -15.88 -12.53
N LYS A 82 -14.40 -16.11 -12.14
CA LYS A 82 -14.11 -16.80 -10.89
C LYS A 82 -14.29 -15.87 -9.70
N LYS A 83 -15.03 -16.34 -8.71
CA LYS A 83 -15.29 -15.61 -7.48
C LYS A 83 -14.43 -16.22 -6.37
N TYR A 84 -13.70 -15.38 -5.64
CA TYR A 84 -12.84 -15.82 -4.56
C TYR A 84 -13.16 -15.14 -3.24
N TRP A 85 -13.01 -15.88 -2.14
CA TRP A 85 -12.90 -15.35 -0.79
C TRP A 85 -11.47 -15.50 -0.28
N LEU A 86 -11.07 -14.62 0.63
CA LEU A 86 -9.82 -14.78 1.37
C LEU A 86 -10.06 -15.71 2.57
N THR A 87 -9.18 -16.68 2.76
CA THR A 87 -9.29 -17.66 3.83
C THR A 87 -8.74 -17.13 5.15
N GLY A 88 -9.06 -17.82 6.26
CA GLY A 88 -8.46 -17.54 7.56
C GLY A 88 -6.93 -17.69 7.58
N LEU A 89 -6.37 -18.55 6.71
CA LEU A 89 -4.91 -18.68 6.54
C LEU A 89 -4.28 -17.39 6.02
N PHE A 90 -4.93 -16.74 5.04
CA PHE A 90 -4.49 -15.43 4.57
C PHE A 90 -4.47 -14.42 5.71
N PHE A 91 -5.56 -14.35 6.51
CA PHE A 91 -5.65 -13.37 7.59
C PHE A 91 -4.54 -13.56 8.62
N ASN A 92 -4.29 -14.80 9.05
CA ASN A 92 -3.24 -15.11 10.02
C ASN A 92 -1.84 -14.77 9.51
N ASP A 93 -1.51 -15.20 8.29
CA ASP A 93 -0.20 -14.97 7.70
C ASP A 93 0.01 -13.49 7.38
N PHE A 94 -1.01 -12.80 6.84
CA PHE A 94 -0.96 -11.38 6.55
C PHE A 94 -0.81 -10.55 7.82
N ASP A 95 -1.59 -10.80 8.86
CA ASP A 95 -1.51 -10.03 10.11
C ASP A 95 -0.13 -10.18 10.77
N LYS A 96 0.42 -11.41 10.76
CA LYS A 96 1.79 -11.67 11.25
C LYS A 96 2.81 -10.88 10.44
N TRP A 97 2.74 -10.95 9.12
CA TRP A 97 3.65 -10.24 8.22
C TRP A 97 3.54 -8.72 8.38
N TYR A 98 2.32 -8.19 8.39
CA TYR A 98 2.06 -6.76 8.49
C TYR A 98 2.55 -6.20 9.82
N ASN A 99 2.33 -6.92 10.93
CA ASN A 99 2.81 -6.50 12.24
C ASN A 99 4.35 -6.50 12.31
N ASP A 100 5.03 -7.50 11.74
CA ASP A 100 6.50 -7.53 11.64
C ASP A 100 7.03 -6.37 10.78
N PHE A 101 6.44 -6.17 9.60
CA PHE A 101 6.79 -5.06 8.71
C PHE A 101 6.63 -3.72 9.41
N GLN A 102 5.48 -3.45 10.05
CA GLN A 102 5.23 -2.19 10.74
C GLN A 102 6.17 -2.00 11.94
N HIS A 103 6.45 -3.06 12.71
CA HIS A 103 7.38 -3.00 13.83
C HIS A 103 8.79 -2.59 13.38
N LYS A 104 9.35 -3.30 12.39
CA LYS A 104 10.66 -3.00 11.82
C LYS A 104 10.69 -1.62 11.17
N PHE A 105 9.69 -1.29 10.38
CA PHE A 105 9.61 0.01 9.72
C PHE A 105 9.51 1.17 10.72
N ASN A 106 8.80 0.98 11.85
CA ASN A 106 8.75 1.98 12.92
C ASN A 106 10.11 2.21 13.59
N ILE A 107 10.89 1.14 13.82
CA ILE A 107 12.26 1.27 14.33
C ILE A 107 13.15 1.98 13.30
N PHE A 108 13.04 1.63 12.03
CA PHE A 108 13.74 2.31 10.94
C PHE A 108 13.43 3.82 10.92
N LYS A 109 12.14 4.21 10.97
CA LYS A 109 11.74 5.63 11.04
C LYS A 109 12.38 6.35 12.23
N LYS A 110 12.40 5.72 13.42
CA LYS A 110 13.04 6.30 14.62
C LYS A 110 14.53 6.54 14.41
N VAL A 111 15.25 5.56 13.83
CA VAL A 111 16.69 5.68 13.52
C VAL A 111 16.93 6.79 12.50
N MET A 112 16.16 6.83 11.41
CA MET A 112 16.27 7.86 10.38
C MET A 112 16.01 9.25 10.94
N ASN A 113 14.94 9.43 11.73
CA ASN A 113 14.64 10.72 12.35
C ASN A 113 15.77 11.20 13.28
N LYS A 114 16.43 10.28 13.98
CA LYS A 114 17.47 10.61 14.95
C LYS A 114 18.81 10.95 14.30
N TYR A 115 19.21 10.20 13.28
CA TYR A 115 20.59 10.26 12.75
C TYR A 115 20.71 10.70 11.30
N ALA A 116 19.62 10.66 10.52
CA ALA A 116 19.61 10.96 9.09
C ALA A 116 18.37 11.77 8.68
N SER A 117 17.91 12.70 9.54
CA SER A 117 16.68 13.46 9.30
C SER A 117 16.70 14.28 8.02
N LYS A 118 17.89 14.76 7.60
CA LYS A 118 18.10 15.49 6.35
C LYS A 118 17.87 14.65 5.08
N GLU A 119 17.83 13.32 5.22
CA GLU A 119 17.60 12.39 4.11
C GLU A 119 16.13 11.95 4.01
N ILE A 120 15.31 12.31 5.00
CA ILE A 120 13.86 12.13 4.95
C ILE A 120 13.30 13.26 4.08
N ILE A 121 12.50 12.89 3.07
CA ILE A 121 11.82 13.90 2.25
C ILE A 121 10.54 14.31 2.97
N GLU A 122 10.37 15.61 3.14
CA GLU A 122 9.11 16.20 3.56
C GLU A 122 8.29 16.57 2.32
N TYR A 123 7.06 16.06 2.23
CA TYR A 123 6.07 16.52 1.28
C TYR A 123 5.09 17.44 2.01
N LYS A 124 5.00 18.68 1.55
CA LYS A 124 4.01 19.64 2.02
C LYS A 124 3.29 20.22 0.81
N ASN A 125 1.98 20.13 0.82
CA ASN A 125 1.16 20.85 -0.14
C ASN A 125 0.71 22.17 0.50
N PRO A 126 1.23 23.34 0.05
CA PRO A 126 0.86 24.62 0.65
C PRO A 126 -0.62 24.97 0.45
N ASN A 127 -1.31 24.33 -0.50
CA ASN A 127 -2.71 24.56 -0.81
C ASN A 127 -3.66 23.63 -0.04
N ILE A 128 -3.12 22.71 0.76
CA ILE A 128 -3.91 21.80 1.62
C ILE A 128 -3.45 22.02 3.05
N ASN A 129 -4.36 22.42 3.94
CA ASN A 129 -4.07 22.66 5.36
C ASN A 129 -3.81 21.34 6.12
N THR A 130 -2.68 20.70 5.81
CA THR A 130 -2.24 19.44 6.40
C THR A 130 -0.82 19.57 6.90
N ASP A 131 -0.53 18.87 7.99
CA ASP A 131 0.83 18.73 8.48
C ASP A 131 1.72 18.14 7.40
N PRO A 132 2.98 18.60 7.29
CA PRO A 132 3.93 18.01 6.36
C PRO A 132 4.06 16.50 6.56
N ILE A 133 4.18 15.79 5.45
CA ILE A 133 4.23 14.34 5.42
C ILE A 133 5.69 13.91 5.25
N HIS A 134 6.24 13.21 6.23
CA HIS A 134 7.55 12.59 6.11
C HIS A 134 7.48 11.33 5.26
N LEU A 135 8.12 11.36 4.10
CA LEU A 135 8.21 10.25 3.17
C LEU A 135 9.56 9.55 3.34
N TYR A 136 9.49 8.29 3.77
CA TYR A 136 10.64 7.41 3.93
C TYR A 136 10.78 6.53 2.69
N TYR A 137 12.02 6.33 2.22
CA TYR A 137 12.27 5.43 1.09
C TYR A 137 12.11 3.97 1.52
N VAL A 138 11.27 3.24 0.79
CA VAL A 138 11.01 1.82 1.04
C VAL A 138 11.19 1.05 -0.26
N LYS A 139 11.85 -0.10 -0.21
CA LYS A 139 11.91 -1.02 -1.36
C LYS A 139 10.48 -1.39 -1.78
N GLU A 140 10.23 -1.52 -3.07
CA GLU A 140 8.87 -1.77 -3.59
C GLU A 140 8.24 -3.00 -2.93
N VAL A 141 7.01 -2.82 -2.42
CA VAL A 141 6.25 -3.89 -1.76
C VAL A 141 5.13 -4.36 -2.70
N LYS A 142 5.19 -5.62 -3.11
CA LYS A 142 4.30 -6.18 -4.16
C LYS A 142 3.17 -7.03 -3.59
N PHE A 143 1.93 -6.67 -3.92
CA PHE A 143 0.75 -7.48 -3.65
C PHE A 143 0.01 -7.74 -4.96
N ASP A 144 0.04 -8.98 -5.43
CA ASP A 144 -0.66 -9.39 -6.65
C ASP A 144 -1.66 -10.49 -6.32
N PHE A 145 -2.94 -10.13 -6.30
CA PHE A 145 -4.04 -11.05 -6.01
C PHE A 145 -4.51 -11.83 -7.26
N SER A 146 -3.84 -11.68 -8.41
CA SER A 146 -4.26 -12.29 -9.68
C SER A 146 -4.11 -13.80 -9.72
N ARG A 147 -3.09 -14.34 -9.05
CA ARG A 147 -2.68 -15.75 -9.20
C ARG A 147 -2.44 -16.13 -10.68
N GLY A 148 -2.04 -15.16 -11.50
CA GLY A 148 -1.88 -15.33 -12.96
C GLY A 148 -3.19 -15.29 -13.76
N ILE A 149 -4.33 -15.01 -13.12
CA ILE A 149 -5.63 -14.86 -13.79
C ILE A 149 -5.80 -13.39 -14.23
N PRO A 150 -6.25 -13.10 -15.46
CA PRO A 150 -6.52 -11.72 -15.88
C PRO A 150 -7.54 -11.03 -14.97
N SER A 151 -7.33 -9.74 -14.65
CA SER A 151 -8.15 -8.99 -13.68
C SER A 151 -9.65 -8.94 -14.03
N GLN A 152 -10.01 -9.04 -15.32
CA GLN A 152 -11.40 -9.13 -15.78
C GLN A 152 -12.02 -10.54 -15.67
N SER A 153 -11.25 -11.56 -15.28
CA SER A 153 -11.69 -12.98 -15.26
C SER A 153 -11.85 -13.54 -13.85
N TYR A 154 -11.52 -12.76 -12.83
CA TYR A 154 -11.81 -13.10 -11.44
C TYR A 154 -12.17 -11.85 -10.65
N TYR A 155 -12.74 -12.05 -9.46
CA TYR A 155 -12.82 -11.01 -8.45
C TYR A 155 -12.83 -11.61 -7.05
N MET A 156 -12.32 -10.86 -6.09
CA MET A 156 -12.50 -11.16 -4.68
C MET A 156 -13.81 -10.56 -4.17
N GLN A 157 -14.60 -11.36 -3.48
CA GLN A 157 -15.64 -10.85 -2.60
C GLN A 157 -15.06 -10.81 -1.19
N LEU A 158 -14.82 -9.59 -0.71
CA LEU A 158 -14.32 -9.38 0.64
C LEU A 158 -15.50 -9.16 1.58
N PHE A 159 -15.32 -9.55 2.84
CA PHE A 159 -16.16 -9.15 3.97
C PHE A 159 -15.36 -8.23 4.89
N ASN A 160 -15.98 -7.65 5.92
CA ASN A 160 -15.37 -6.62 6.78
C ASN A 160 -13.91 -6.91 7.18
N GLY A 161 -13.59 -8.14 7.62
CA GLY A 161 -12.22 -8.51 7.98
C GLY A 161 -11.22 -8.55 6.82
N GLY A 162 -11.65 -8.99 5.62
CA GLY A 162 -10.82 -8.94 4.42
C GLY A 162 -10.62 -7.50 3.94
N PHE A 163 -11.68 -6.69 3.97
CA PHE A 163 -11.63 -5.28 3.57
C PHE A 163 -10.66 -4.46 4.43
N GLU A 164 -10.74 -4.58 5.75
CA GLU A 164 -9.86 -3.84 6.66
C GLU A 164 -8.38 -4.11 6.35
N ARG A 165 -8.03 -5.36 6.05
CA ARG A 165 -6.67 -5.78 5.71
C ARG A 165 -6.22 -5.25 4.35
N ILE A 166 -7.10 -5.24 3.35
CA ILE A 166 -6.80 -4.60 2.06
C ILE A 166 -6.57 -3.09 2.24
N VAL A 167 -7.36 -2.41 3.06
CA VAL A 167 -7.16 -0.98 3.33
C VAL A 167 -5.82 -0.71 4.04
N ARG A 168 -5.40 -1.60 4.95
CA ARG A 168 -4.07 -1.52 5.58
C ARG A 168 -2.92 -1.55 4.57
N LEU A 169 -3.07 -2.22 3.42
CA LEU A 169 -2.04 -2.20 2.37
C LEU A 169 -1.75 -0.78 1.88
N PHE A 170 -2.76 0.10 1.79
CA PHE A 170 -2.57 1.47 1.34
C PHE A 170 -1.75 2.33 2.31
N ASN A 171 -1.48 1.86 3.54
CA ASN A 171 -0.53 2.50 4.47
C ASN A 171 0.93 2.06 4.25
N ILE A 172 1.19 1.14 3.31
CA ILE A 172 2.53 0.66 2.99
C ILE A 172 3.14 1.60 1.93
N PRO A 173 4.27 2.26 2.22
CA PRO A 173 4.95 3.09 1.23
C PRO A 173 5.48 2.27 0.06
N ASN A 174 5.48 2.87 -1.13
CA ASN A 174 5.95 2.25 -2.37
C ASN A 174 5.23 0.93 -2.71
N LEU A 175 3.92 0.86 -2.40
CA LEU A 175 3.08 -0.29 -2.74
C LEU A 175 2.91 -0.42 -4.26
N ASN A 176 3.05 -1.66 -4.71
CA ASN A 176 2.64 -2.15 -6.02
C ASN A 176 1.48 -3.13 -5.82
N LEU A 177 0.26 -2.72 -6.18
CA LEU A 177 -0.96 -3.48 -5.95
C LEU A 177 -1.63 -3.87 -7.26
N ASN A 178 -1.96 -5.15 -7.40
CA ASN A 178 -2.89 -5.65 -8.41
C ASN A 178 -4.05 -6.38 -7.72
N LEU A 179 -5.26 -5.84 -7.89
CA LEU A 179 -6.44 -6.24 -7.14
C LEU A 179 -7.66 -6.26 -8.05
N SER A 180 -8.38 -7.38 -8.07
CA SER A 180 -9.72 -7.45 -8.64
C SER A 180 -10.74 -7.75 -7.54
N VAL A 181 -11.74 -6.91 -7.34
CA VAL A 181 -12.64 -6.96 -6.17
C VAL A 181 -14.07 -6.53 -6.53
N LYS A 182 -15.09 -7.23 -6.00
CA LYS A 182 -16.51 -6.93 -6.32
C LYS A 182 -16.87 -5.48 -6.04
N SER A 183 -16.67 -5.00 -4.82
CA SER A 183 -16.98 -3.64 -4.43
C SER A 183 -15.89 -3.17 -3.48
N PRO A 184 -15.19 -2.08 -3.79
CA PRO A 184 -14.31 -1.42 -2.84
C PRO A 184 -15.21 -0.63 -1.89
N ILE A 185 -15.14 -0.93 -0.58
CA ILE A 185 -15.75 -0.05 0.42
C ILE A 185 -14.82 1.14 0.59
N TRP A 186 -14.90 2.07 -0.34
CA TRP A 186 -14.11 3.27 -0.34
C TRP A 186 -14.31 4.08 0.95
N ASP A 187 -15.48 3.96 1.58
CA ASP A 187 -15.79 4.61 2.86
C ASP A 187 -14.85 4.20 3.98
N LEU A 188 -14.22 3.02 3.90
CA LEU A 188 -13.20 2.62 4.87
C LEU A 188 -11.91 3.44 4.72
N PHE A 189 -11.63 4.07 3.59
CA PHE A 189 -10.53 5.05 3.54
C PHE A 189 -10.74 6.20 4.51
N ASN A 190 -11.97 6.51 4.90
CA ASN A 190 -12.25 7.53 5.91
C ASN A 190 -11.82 7.11 7.31
N SER A 191 -11.67 5.81 7.60
CA SER A 191 -11.25 5.31 8.92
C SER A 191 -9.74 5.14 9.06
N PHE A 192 -8.96 5.30 7.99
CA PHE A 192 -7.51 5.19 8.03
C PHE A 192 -6.82 6.51 7.67
N ASN A 193 -5.82 6.87 8.46
CA ASN A 193 -4.96 8.02 8.18
C ASN A 193 -3.85 7.63 7.20
N ILE A 194 -4.22 7.46 5.93
CA ILE A 194 -3.30 7.09 4.85
C ILE A 194 -2.53 8.33 4.39
N LYS A 195 -1.21 8.32 4.62
CA LYS A 195 -0.29 9.40 4.27
C LYS A 195 1.00 8.82 3.70
N THR A 196 0.94 8.30 2.48
CA THR A 196 2.10 7.66 1.84
C THR A 196 2.03 7.75 0.32
N TYR A 197 3.06 7.25 -0.36
CA TYR A 197 3.18 7.20 -1.80
C TYR A 197 3.18 5.76 -2.32
N TYR A 198 2.93 5.58 -3.61
CA TYR A 198 2.77 4.29 -4.27
C TYR A 198 3.69 4.17 -5.48
N SER A 199 4.03 2.94 -5.86
CA SER A 199 4.70 2.69 -7.15
C SER A 199 3.66 2.43 -8.24
N LYS A 200 2.68 1.57 -7.97
CA LYS A 200 1.65 1.19 -8.92
C LYS A 200 0.41 0.71 -8.20
N ILE A 201 -0.77 1.19 -8.57
CA ILE A 201 -2.04 0.72 -8.04
C ILE A 201 -2.93 0.35 -9.22
N ASN A 202 -3.26 -0.92 -9.35
CA ASN A 202 -4.17 -1.44 -10.35
C ASN A 202 -5.34 -2.09 -9.64
N ILE A 203 -6.52 -1.51 -9.79
CA ILE A 203 -7.75 -2.07 -9.22
C ILE A 203 -8.76 -2.26 -10.34
N THR A 204 -9.31 -3.48 -10.43
CA THR A 204 -10.48 -3.78 -11.23
C THR A 204 -11.67 -4.00 -10.29
N ALA A 205 -12.74 -3.24 -10.43
CA ALA A 205 -13.85 -3.29 -9.47
C ALA A 205 -15.20 -2.81 -10.02
N VAL A 206 -16.23 -2.82 -9.16
CA VAL A 206 -17.44 -2.00 -9.33
C VAL A 206 -17.26 -0.68 -8.60
N TYR A 207 -17.47 0.44 -9.30
CA TYR A 207 -17.28 1.80 -8.78
C TYR A 207 -18.60 2.57 -8.69
N GLU A 208 -19.68 1.87 -8.38
CA GLU A 208 -20.99 2.47 -8.08
C GLU A 208 -21.04 2.93 -6.61
N TYR A 209 -21.90 3.91 -6.30
CA TYR A 209 -22.16 4.44 -4.95
C TYR A 209 -20.92 4.98 -4.21
N VAL A 210 -19.98 5.60 -4.94
CA VAL A 210 -18.85 6.35 -4.36
C VAL A 210 -19.30 7.77 -4.02
N TYR A 211 -19.48 8.03 -2.72
CA TYR A 211 -19.87 9.35 -2.22
C TYR A 211 -18.79 10.42 -2.48
N SER A 212 -19.22 11.68 -2.60
CA SER A 212 -18.35 12.87 -2.76
C SER A 212 -17.19 12.91 -1.78
N LYS A 213 -17.48 12.77 -0.49
CA LYS A 213 -16.47 12.71 0.59
C LYS A 213 -15.42 11.63 0.37
N THR A 214 -15.82 10.53 -0.26
CA THR A 214 -14.93 9.42 -0.51
C THR A 214 -14.05 9.66 -1.74
N ILE A 215 -14.57 10.34 -2.76
CA ILE A 215 -13.76 10.88 -3.86
C ILE A 215 -12.72 11.88 -3.31
N GLU A 216 -13.12 12.81 -2.44
CA GLU A 216 -12.19 13.74 -1.77
C GLU A 216 -11.09 12.99 -1.00
N LYS A 217 -11.46 11.94 -0.26
CA LYS A 217 -10.46 11.15 0.46
C LYS A 217 -9.51 10.42 -0.48
N MET A 218 -9.99 9.91 -1.61
CA MET A 218 -9.14 9.32 -2.63
C MET A 218 -8.22 10.35 -3.27
N ARG A 219 -8.71 11.58 -3.52
CA ARG A 219 -7.88 12.69 -3.98
C ARG A 219 -6.72 12.93 -3.03
N ASP A 220 -6.96 13.02 -1.74
CA ASP A 220 -5.91 13.18 -0.73
C ASP A 220 -4.89 12.05 -0.80
N ILE A 221 -5.35 10.80 -0.78
CA ILE A 221 -4.48 9.61 -0.75
C ILE A 221 -3.58 9.55 -1.99
N PHE A 222 -4.18 9.67 -3.18
CA PHE A 222 -3.46 9.52 -4.45
C PHE A 222 -2.81 10.83 -4.93
N SER A 223 -2.92 11.91 -4.16
CA SER A 223 -2.20 13.17 -4.42
C SER A 223 -0.74 13.15 -3.93
N ILE A 224 -0.41 12.31 -2.94
CA ILE A 224 0.94 12.27 -2.34
C ILE A 224 1.90 11.63 -3.34
N PRO A 225 2.78 12.41 -3.97
CA PRO A 225 3.55 11.95 -5.12
C PRO A 225 4.70 11.05 -4.66
N LYS A 226 5.19 10.21 -5.58
CA LYS A 226 6.35 9.36 -5.32
C LYS A 226 7.62 10.21 -5.32
N PRO A 227 8.45 10.20 -4.26
CA PRO A 227 9.72 10.91 -4.29
C PRO A 227 10.67 10.30 -5.33
N TYR A 228 11.49 11.13 -5.97
CA TYR A 228 12.66 10.60 -6.69
C TYR A 228 13.56 9.94 -5.67
N TYR A 229 13.95 8.69 -5.92
CA TYR A 229 14.99 8.06 -5.12
C TYR A 229 16.26 8.88 -5.30
N LYS A 230 16.69 9.56 -4.23
CA LYS A 230 17.92 10.36 -4.23
C LYS A 230 19.15 9.52 -4.61
N ASN A 231 19.08 8.20 -4.42
CA ASN A 231 20.07 7.21 -4.84
C ASN A 231 19.41 5.82 -4.98
N GLU A 232 19.01 5.39 -6.18
CA GLU A 232 19.46 4.05 -6.59
C GLU A 232 20.95 4.27 -6.84
N HIS A 233 21.87 3.58 -6.14
CA HIS A 233 23.29 3.87 -6.33
C HIS A 233 23.63 3.84 -7.83
N PHE A 234 23.90 5.04 -8.36
CA PHE A 234 24.20 5.38 -9.76
C PHE A 234 23.05 5.18 -10.74
N MET A 235 22.25 6.23 -10.98
CA MET A 235 22.51 7.11 -12.12
C MET A 235 22.20 8.56 -11.73
N THR A 236 23.25 9.37 -11.52
CA THR A 236 23.13 10.82 -11.52
C THR A 236 22.79 11.24 -12.94
N TYR A 237 21.50 11.38 -13.24
CA TYR A 237 21.10 12.22 -14.35
C TYR A 237 20.90 13.63 -13.84
N PRO A 238 21.53 14.63 -14.47
CA PRO A 238 21.19 16.02 -14.21
C PRO A 238 19.68 16.16 -14.35
N ALA A 239 19.05 16.78 -13.36
CA ALA A 239 17.65 17.20 -13.47
C ALA A 239 17.51 18.00 -14.78
N GLY A 240 16.83 17.44 -15.77
CA GLY A 240 16.60 18.09 -17.06
C GLY A 240 17.01 17.31 -18.31
N ASP A 241 17.60 16.12 -18.23
CA ASP A 241 17.90 15.35 -19.45
C ASP A 241 16.63 14.72 -20.07
N GLU A 242 16.10 15.39 -21.10
CA GLU A 242 15.01 14.95 -21.98
C GLU A 242 15.31 13.61 -22.68
N GLN A 243 16.54 13.11 -22.60
CA GLN A 243 16.98 11.84 -23.17
C GLN A 243 16.46 10.61 -22.42
N TYR A 244 15.88 10.76 -21.22
CA TYR A 244 15.12 9.71 -20.50
C TYR A 244 13.61 9.73 -20.78
N GLN A 245 13.23 10.21 -21.97
CA GLN A 245 12.00 9.79 -22.66
C GLN A 245 12.04 8.31 -23.10
N GLY A 246 12.85 7.46 -22.45
CA GLY A 246 12.87 6.02 -22.61
C GLY A 246 11.66 5.38 -21.92
N LYS A 247 10.68 4.97 -22.74
CA LYS A 247 9.66 3.93 -22.49
C LYS A 247 9.05 3.89 -21.09
N GLY A 248 7.98 4.67 -20.93
CA GLY A 248 6.71 4.19 -20.36
C GLY A 248 6.65 3.75 -18.89
N ASP A 249 7.43 2.76 -18.45
CA ASP A 249 7.09 1.86 -17.34
C ASP A 249 7.62 2.26 -15.95
N TRP A 250 8.46 3.30 -15.85
CA TRP A 250 9.04 3.72 -14.57
C TRP A 250 8.21 4.76 -13.80
N LYS A 251 7.31 5.49 -14.48
CA LYS A 251 6.48 6.50 -13.80
C LYS A 251 5.31 5.82 -13.07
N PRO A 252 5.01 6.23 -11.83
CA PRO A 252 4.00 5.57 -11.06
C PRO A 252 2.62 5.76 -11.69
N GLU A 253 1.81 4.72 -11.65
CA GLU A 253 0.54 4.63 -12.35
C GLU A 253 -0.57 4.18 -11.40
N ILE A 254 -1.70 4.88 -11.46
CA ILE A 254 -2.91 4.56 -10.71
C ILE A 254 -4.01 4.25 -11.73
N THR A 255 -4.41 2.98 -11.78
CA THR A 255 -5.44 2.49 -12.70
C THR A 255 -6.66 2.02 -11.93
N PHE A 256 -7.82 2.55 -12.29
CA PHE A 256 -9.13 2.11 -11.84
C PHE A 256 -9.95 1.63 -13.04
N GLU A 257 -10.25 0.34 -13.10
CA GLU A 257 -10.90 -0.27 -14.26
C GLU A 257 -12.21 -0.95 -13.85
N SER A 258 -13.34 -0.51 -14.41
CA SER A 258 -14.60 -1.20 -14.18
C SER A 258 -14.56 -2.62 -14.75
N PHE A 259 -15.29 -3.55 -14.14
CA PHE A 259 -15.55 -4.81 -14.82
C PHE A 259 -16.35 -4.57 -16.10
N ARG A 260 -16.01 -5.33 -17.14
CA ARG A 260 -16.85 -5.44 -18.35
C ARG A 260 -18.15 -6.16 -18.01
N GLY A 261 -19.23 -5.93 -18.77
CA GLY A 261 -20.47 -6.72 -18.70
C GLY A 261 -21.17 -6.71 -17.33
N LEU A 262 -20.97 -5.66 -16.54
CA LEU A 262 -21.76 -5.42 -15.33
C LEU A 262 -23.22 -5.19 -15.69
N GLU A 263 -24.13 -5.48 -14.77
CA GLU A 263 -25.51 -5.01 -14.88
C GLU A 263 -25.54 -3.47 -14.86
N LYS A 264 -26.56 -2.87 -15.47
CA LYS A 264 -26.61 -1.45 -15.77
C LYS A 264 -26.48 -0.57 -14.51
N SER A 265 -27.09 -0.97 -13.39
CA SER A 265 -26.94 -0.25 -12.11
C SER A 265 -25.47 -0.17 -11.69
N TYR A 266 -24.75 -1.29 -11.73
CA TYR A 266 -23.34 -1.37 -11.33
C TYR A 266 -22.33 -0.81 -12.35
N SER A 267 -22.75 -0.50 -13.57
CA SER A 267 -21.84 -0.24 -14.69
C SER A 267 -21.15 1.12 -14.66
N THR A 268 -21.71 2.10 -13.94
CA THR A 268 -21.18 3.47 -13.90
C THR A 268 -19.91 3.53 -13.07
N ASN A 269 -18.82 4.06 -13.64
CA ASN A 269 -17.59 4.32 -12.92
C ASN A 269 -17.60 5.72 -12.30
N GLN A 270 -18.03 5.84 -11.04
CA GLN A 270 -18.11 7.14 -10.38
C GLN A 270 -16.73 7.78 -10.12
N LEU A 271 -15.64 7.01 -10.19
CA LEU A 271 -14.29 7.58 -10.13
C LEU A 271 -13.92 8.41 -11.35
N LEU A 272 -14.68 8.36 -12.45
CA LEU A 272 -14.52 9.33 -13.54
C LEU A 272 -14.62 10.78 -13.03
N ARG A 273 -15.29 11.02 -11.90
CA ARG A 273 -15.37 12.32 -11.22
C ARG A 273 -14.07 12.76 -10.53
N LEU A 274 -13.05 11.89 -10.44
CA LEU A 274 -11.83 12.18 -9.67
C LEU A 274 -11.16 13.49 -10.06
N ARG A 275 -11.18 13.91 -11.33
CA ARG A 275 -10.60 15.19 -11.79
C ARG A 275 -11.59 16.33 -12.05
N TYR A 276 -12.87 16.12 -11.79
CA TYR A 276 -13.94 17.11 -12.04
C TYR A 276 -14.45 17.68 -10.72
N LYS A 277 -15.11 18.84 -10.75
CA LYS A 277 -15.63 19.44 -9.52
C LYS A 277 -16.57 18.46 -8.81
N ILE A 278 -16.39 18.35 -7.50
CA ILE A 278 -17.24 17.51 -6.64
C ILE A 278 -18.39 18.38 -6.15
N SER A 279 -19.60 18.04 -6.57
CA SER A 279 -20.81 18.66 -6.05
C SER A 279 -21.92 17.61 -6.04
N ASP A 280 -22.52 17.41 -4.87
CA ASP A 280 -23.65 16.49 -4.73
C ASP A 280 -24.95 17.05 -5.35
N TYR A 281 -24.98 18.35 -5.67
CA TYR A 281 -26.20 19.08 -6.02
C TYR A 281 -26.10 19.98 -7.27
N SER A 282 -24.99 19.96 -8.03
CA SER A 282 -24.84 20.80 -9.23
C SER A 282 -24.41 20.02 -10.47
N GLU A 283 -24.78 20.55 -11.65
CA GLU A 283 -24.39 20.02 -12.97
C GLU A 283 -22.90 20.22 -13.29
N GLU A 284 -22.13 20.82 -12.38
CA GLU A 284 -20.69 21.11 -12.52
C GLU A 284 -19.81 19.85 -12.49
N TRP A 285 -20.38 18.65 -12.36
CA TRP A 285 -19.63 17.38 -12.43
C TRP A 285 -18.96 17.13 -13.79
N ASN A 286 -19.26 17.95 -14.80
CA ASN A 286 -18.59 17.95 -16.10
C ASN A 286 -17.46 18.99 -16.21
N GLU A 287 -17.32 19.88 -15.22
CA GLU A 287 -16.26 20.89 -15.19
C GLU A 287 -15.02 20.34 -14.51
N LEU A 288 -13.86 20.50 -15.16
CA LEU A 288 -12.58 20.12 -14.57
C LEU A 288 -12.31 20.92 -13.31
N ASP A 289 -11.89 20.22 -12.26
CA ASP A 289 -11.39 20.82 -11.04
C ASP A 289 -9.92 21.19 -11.24
N LYS A 290 -9.69 22.36 -11.85
CA LYS A 290 -8.35 22.86 -12.13
C LYS A 290 -7.52 23.01 -10.86
N ASP A 291 -8.15 23.44 -9.77
CA ASP A 291 -7.48 23.58 -8.49
C ASP A 291 -7.02 22.21 -7.98
N TYR A 292 -7.85 21.17 -8.06
CA TYR A 292 -7.40 19.81 -7.76
C TYR A 292 -6.22 19.37 -8.67
N ILE A 293 -6.35 19.49 -9.99
CA ILE A 293 -5.33 19.01 -10.93
C ILE A 293 -3.98 19.73 -10.73
N GLU A 294 -4.01 21.05 -10.58
CA GLU A 294 -2.81 21.88 -10.49
C GLU A 294 -2.25 21.94 -9.06
N GLN A 295 -3.11 21.98 -8.06
CA GLN A 295 -2.73 22.28 -6.67
C GLN A 295 -2.60 21.03 -5.81
N TYR A 296 -3.42 19.99 -6.00
CA TYR A 296 -3.22 18.71 -5.28
C TYR A 296 -2.10 17.89 -5.91
N GLY A 297 -1.74 18.18 -7.16
CA GLY A 297 -0.61 17.56 -7.83
C GLY A 297 0.75 17.92 -7.26
N ASN A 298 1.77 17.35 -7.89
CA ASN A 298 3.16 17.55 -7.51
C ASN A 298 3.57 19.04 -7.59
N CYS A 299 3.60 19.71 -6.44
CA CYS A 299 4.00 21.11 -6.30
C CYS A 299 5.51 21.32 -6.34
N GLU A 300 6.32 20.25 -6.28
CA GLU A 300 7.78 20.27 -6.32
C GLU A 300 8.31 19.25 -7.35
N PRO A 301 8.15 19.52 -8.66
CA PRO A 301 8.46 18.55 -9.73
C PRO A 301 9.93 18.13 -9.83
N LEU A 302 10.83 18.84 -9.15
CA LEU A 302 12.24 18.46 -9.02
C LEU A 302 12.48 17.38 -7.95
N LYS A 303 11.56 17.20 -6.99
CA LYS A 303 11.68 16.25 -5.88
C LYS A 303 10.78 15.04 -6.01
N PHE A 304 9.67 15.15 -6.75
CA PHE A 304 8.70 14.07 -6.88
C PHE A 304 8.33 13.77 -8.33
N VAL A 305 7.79 12.56 -8.55
CA VAL A 305 7.18 12.11 -9.79
C VAL A 305 5.66 12.14 -9.64
N SER A 306 4.96 12.80 -10.57
CA SER A 306 3.49 12.77 -10.63
C SER A 306 2.97 11.40 -11.08
N TYR A 307 1.87 10.97 -10.48
CA TYR A 307 1.14 9.79 -10.97
C TYR A 307 0.50 10.05 -12.32
N ARG A 308 0.48 9.01 -13.15
CA ARG A 308 -0.43 8.93 -14.30
C ARG A 308 -1.68 8.18 -13.86
N PHE A 309 -2.82 8.83 -13.96
CA PHE A 309 -4.11 8.22 -13.70
C PHE A 309 -4.69 7.66 -14.99
N LYS A 310 -5.32 6.49 -14.88
CA LYS A 310 -6.10 5.87 -15.94
C LYS A 310 -7.38 5.30 -15.36
N ILE A 311 -8.52 5.83 -15.78
CA ILE A 311 -9.84 5.38 -15.34
C ILE A 311 -10.57 4.82 -16.55
N ILE A 312 -11.07 3.59 -16.43
CA ILE A 312 -11.63 2.83 -17.55
C ILE A 312 -13.06 2.42 -17.16
N GLU A 313 -14.01 2.76 -18.02
CA GLU A 313 -15.41 2.33 -17.92
C GLU A 313 -15.77 1.49 -19.15
N TYR A 314 -16.66 0.52 -18.97
CA TYR A 314 -17.21 -0.29 -20.05
C TYR A 314 -18.73 -0.12 -20.07
N ASP A 315 -19.29 -0.09 -21.28
CA ASP A 315 -20.73 -0.03 -21.49
C ASP A 315 -21.34 -1.42 -21.27
N PRO A 316 -22.33 -1.56 -20.37
CA PRO A 316 -22.93 -2.86 -20.04
C PRO A 316 -23.69 -3.49 -21.22
N ASP A 317 -24.11 -2.68 -22.20
CA ASP A 317 -24.88 -3.11 -23.37
C ASP A 317 -23.98 -3.56 -24.53
N LYS A 318 -22.66 -3.31 -24.45
CA LYS A 318 -21.69 -3.69 -25.49
C LYS A 318 -21.18 -5.13 -25.33
N PRO A 319 -20.65 -5.74 -26.41
CA PRO A 319 -19.94 -7.03 -26.34
C PRO A 319 -18.79 -7.03 -25.34
N PHE A 320 -18.46 -8.19 -24.80
CA PHE A 320 -17.42 -8.32 -23.77
C PHE A 320 -16.02 -7.95 -24.30
N ASP A 321 -15.73 -8.23 -25.56
CA ASP A 321 -14.50 -7.89 -26.24
C ASP A 321 -14.46 -6.44 -26.76
N ALA A 322 -15.53 -5.67 -26.55
CA ALA A 322 -15.57 -4.27 -26.95
C ALA A 322 -14.48 -3.45 -26.25
N GLU A 323 -14.02 -2.44 -26.97
CA GLU A 323 -13.19 -1.39 -26.40
C GLU A 323 -13.91 -0.68 -25.24
N PRO A 324 -13.17 -0.11 -24.28
CA PRO A 324 -13.74 0.70 -23.22
C PRO A 324 -14.70 1.77 -23.76
N SER A 325 -15.81 2.00 -23.04
CA SER A 325 -16.77 3.04 -23.40
C SER A 325 -16.24 4.42 -23.07
N LYS A 326 -15.49 4.54 -21.97
CA LYS A 326 -14.78 5.76 -21.59
C LYS A 326 -13.40 5.39 -21.06
N VAL A 327 -12.43 6.22 -21.42
CA VAL A 327 -11.07 6.16 -20.89
C VAL A 327 -10.67 7.57 -20.50
N ASP A 328 -10.56 7.82 -19.20
CA ASP A 328 -10.03 9.06 -18.68
C ASP A 328 -8.56 8.88 -18.30
N LYS A 329 -7.69 9.75 -18.83
CA LYS A 329 -6.25 9.75 -18.54
C LYS A 329 -5.84 11.16 -18.18
N PHE A 330 -5.15 11.30 -17.06
CA PHE A 330 -4.66 12.60 -16.59
C PHE A 330 -3.44 12.44 -15.68
N VAL A 331 -2.78 13.56 -15.40
CA VAL A 331 -1.64 13.64 -14.49
C VAL A 331 -1.93 14.78 -13.52
N LEU A 332 -1.63 14.58 -12.23
CA LEU A 332 -1.71 15.68 -11.28
C LEU A 332 -0.43 16.53 -11.39
N SER A 333 -0.49 17.57 -12.22
CA SER A 333 0.62 18.48 -12.47
C SER A 333 0.10 19.82 -12.97
N LYS A 334 0.72 20.91 -12.51
CA LYS A 334 0.53 22.27 -13.03
C LYS A 334 0.72 22.37 -14.56
N HIS A 335 1.44 21.43 -15.17
CA HIS A 335 1.72 21.40 -16.61
C HIS A 335 0.93 20.32 -17.37
N GLY A 336 -0.01 19.62 -16.73
CA GLY A 336 -0.69 18.46 -17.31
C GLY A 336 -2.21 18.51 -17.20
N ILE A 337 -2.85 19.21 -18.12
CA ILE A 337 -4.24 18.92 -18.54
C ILE A 337 -4.17 18.02 -19.78
#